data_AF-A0A923XSY7-F1
#
_entry.id   AF-A0A923XSY7-F1
#
_cell.length_a   1.000
_cell.length_b   1.000
_cell.length_c   1.000
_cell.angle_alpha   90.00
_cell.angle_beta   90.00
_cell.angle_gamma   90.00
#
_symmetry.space_group_name_H-M   'P 1'
#
loop_
_entity.id
_entity.type
_entity.pdbx_description
1 polymer ?
#
loop_
_entity_poly.entity_id
_entity_poly.type
_entity_poly.pdbx_seq_one_letter_code
_entity_poly.pdbx_strand_id
1 'polypeptide(L)'
;MIINKSRVIDIIGAPISLASPEKGASLGPDAIRISGLKDSLAYLGLEFVDSGNLPILEEPYPVKIFEQGTIRYLDEVFDFLSLLKDKVEESFNKGHFPLVLGGDHSMAMGSLAAAAKYYKSKNQKP
;
A
#
# COMPACT_ATOMS: atom_id res chain seq x y z
N MET A 1 1.54 0.50 -24.32
CA MET A 1 1.97 0.99 -23.00
C MET A 1 3.29 0.33 -22.67
N ILE A 2 4.42 1.03 -22.86
CA ILE A 2 5.75 0.45 -22.70
C ILE A 2 6.10 0.54 -21.21
N ILE A 3 5.94 -0.57 -20.48
CA ILE A 3 6.52 -0.69 -19.14
C ILE A 3 8.03 -0.77 -19.34
N ASN A 4 8.76 0.24 -18.89
CA ASN A 4 10.20 0.30 -19.01
C ASN A 4 10.80 -0.88 -18.21
N LYS A 5 11.38 -1.87 -18.90
CA LYS A 5 11.89 -3.15 -18.35
C LYS A 5 12.99 -3.01 -17.28
N SER A 6 13.41 -1.79 -16.94
CA SER A 6 14.59 -1.53 -16.12
C SER A 6 14.33 -1.42 -14.60
N ARG A 7 13.08 -1.49 -14.11
CA ARG A 7 12.79 -1.39 -12.67
C ARG A 7 12.09 -2.64 -12.16
N VAL A 8 12.66 -3.24 -11.12
CA VAL A 8 12.05 -4.33 -10.36
C VAL A 8 10.76 -3.82 -9.72
N ILE A 9 9.69 -4.61 -9.80
CA ILE A 9 8.42 -4.32 -9.13
C ILE A 9 8.49 -4.81 -7.69
N ASP A 10 8.26 -3.93 -6.71
CA ASP A 10 8.16 -4.30 -5.30
C ASP A 10 6.67 -4.43 -4.92
N ILE A 11 6.21 -5.65 -4.70
CA ILE A 11 4.83 -5.93 -4.31
C ILE A 11 4.70 -5.70 -2.81
N ILE A 12 3.88 -4.71 -2.43
CA ILE A 12 3.69 -4.30 -1.03
C ILE A 12 2.21 -4.48 -0.69
N GLY A 13 1.88 -5.33 0.27
CA GLY A 13 0.50 -5.50 0.72
C GLY A 13 0.13 -4.52 1.82
N ALA A 14 -1.02 -3.86 1.67
CA ALA A 14 -1.59 -2.92 2.62
C ALA A 14 -2.98 -3.41 3.08
N PRO A 15 -3.06 -4.40 4.00
CA PRO A 15 -4.31 -5.03 4.42
C PRO A 15 -5.10 -4.17 5.41
N ILE A 16 -5.47 -2.95 5.03
CA ILE A 16 -6.27 -2.02 5.86
C ILE A 16 -7.76 -2.10 5.51
N SER A 17 -8.62 -2.07 6.53
CA SER A 17 -10.07 -1.93 6.36
C SER A 17 -10.73 -0.99 7.39
N LEU A 18 -9.95 -0.40 8.31
CA LEU A 18 -10.48 0.37 9.44
C LEU A 18 -11.08 1.72 9.03
N ALA A 19 -10.69 2.26 7.87
CA ALA A 19 -11.24 3.52 7.37
C ALA A 19 -12.54 3.32 6.58
N SER A 20 -12.96 2.07 6.36
CA SER A 20 -14.20 1.70 5.69
C SER A 20 -15.22 1.16 6.70
N PRO A 21 -16.53 1.41 6.52
CA PRO A 21 -17.57 0.72 7.30
C PRO A 21 -17.64 -0.78 6.98
N GLU A 22 -17.23 -1.17 5.77
CA GLU A 22 -17.30 -2.55 5.28
C GLU A 22 -16.07 -3.36 5.69
N LYS A 23 -16.31 -4.56 6.23
CA LYS A 23 -15.27 -5.51 6.60
C LYS A 23 -14.79 -6.29 5.38
N GLY A 24 -13.54 -6.78 5.44
CA GLY A 24 -13.00 -7.72 4.46
C GLY A 24 -12.11 -7.10 3.38
N ALA A 25 -12.08 -5.77 3.24
CA ALA A 25 -11.13 -5.11 2.33
C ALA A 25 -9.67 -5.50 2.63
N SER A 26 -9.33 -5.72 3.90
CA SER A 26 -8.01 -6.18 4.34
C SER A 26 -7.57 -7.53 3.75
N LEU A 27 -8.50 -8.35 3.21
CA LEU A 27 -8.20 -9.62 2.53
C LEU A 27 -7.74 -9.42 1.08
N GLY A 28 -7.94 -8.23 0.52
CA GLY A 28 -7.61 -7.89 -0.86
C GLY A 28 -6.18 -8.22 -1.29
N PRO A 29 -5.13 -7.87 -0.52
CA PRO A 29 -3.75 -8.15 -0.90
C PRO A 29 -3.47 -9.63 -1.13
N ASP A 30 -4.00 -10.49 -0.26
CA ASP A 30 -3.80 -11.94 -0.37
C ASP A 30 -4.67 -12.54 -1.48
N ALA A 31 -5.90 -12.07 -1.65
CA ALA A 31 -6.75 -12.48 -2.75
C ALA A 31 -6.11 -12.20 -4.12
N ILE A 32 -5.51 -11.01 -4.31
CA ILE A 32 -4.80 -10.64 -5.54
C ILE A 32 -3.55 -11.50 -5.75
N ARG A 33 -2.81 -11.83 -4.68
CA ARG A 33 -1.66 -12.74 -4.80
C ARG A 33 -2.10 -14.13 -5.25
N ILE A 34 -3.15 -14.66 -4.63
CA ILE A 34 -3.71 -15.99 -4.94
C ILE A 34 -4.27 -16.04 -6.37
N SER A 35 -4.80 -14.93 -6.89
CA SER A 35 -5.33 -14.87 -8.26
C SER A 35 -4.26 -14.88 -9.37
N GLY A 36 -2.98 -15.15 -9.05
CA GLY A 36 -1.92 -15.32 -10.04
C GLY A 36 -1.19 -14.03 -10.42
N LEU A 37 -1.12 -13.02 -9.53
CA LEU A 37 -0.37 -11.79 -9.79
C LEU A 37 1.09 -12.08 -10.17
N LYS A 38 1.76 -12.94 -9.39
CA LYS A 38 3.18 -13.29 -9.62
C LYS A 38 3.39 -13.97 -10.96
N ASP A 39 2.52 -14.93 -11.29
CA ASP A 39 2.56 -15.63 -12.57
C ASP A 39 2.34 -14.67 -13.74
N SER A 40 1.43 -13.71 -13.58
CA SER A 40 1.16 -12.68 -14.58
C SER A 40 2.37 -11.76 -14.80
N LEU A 41 3.03 -11.31 -13.73
CA LEU A 41 4.25 -10.50 -13.82
C LEU A 41 5.39 -11.28 -14.49
N ALA A 42 5.58 -12.54 -14.12
CA ALA A 42 6.58 -13.43 -14.72
C ALA A 42 6.30 -13.68 -16.22
N TYR A 43 5.04 -13.92 -16.60
CA TYR A 43 4.62 -14.08 -17.99
C TYR A 43 4.94 -12.85 -18.84
N LEU A 44 4.84 -11.65 -18.26
CA LEU A 44 5.21 -10.38 -18.92
C LEU A 44 6.73 -10.14 -18.96
N GLY A 45 7.54 -11.02 -18.36
CA GLY A 45 8.99 -10.87 -18.27
C GLY A 45 9.42 -9.70 -17.39
N LEU A 46 8.62 -9.37 -16.37
CA LEU A 46 8.91 -8.31 -15.39
C LEU A 46 9.58 -8.93 -14.17
N GLU A 47 10.69 -8.33 -13.72
CA GLU A 47 11.33 -8.70 -12.46
C GLU A 47 10.52 -8.14 -11.28
N PHE A 48 10.38 -8.92 -10.22
CA PHE A 48 9.66 -8.49 -9.03
C PHE A 48 10.24 -9.08 -7.74
N VAL A 49 9.99 -8.38 -6.64
CA VAL A 49 10.18 -8.83 -5.25
C VAL A 49 8.84 -8.71 -4.55
N ASP A 50 8.48 -9.66 -3.71
CA ASP A 50 7.30 -9.56 -2.84
C ASP A 50 7.73 -9.26 -1.41
N SER A 51 7.50 -8.03 -0.97
CA SER A 51 7.81 -7.55 0.39
C SER A 51 6.78 -8.01 1.42
N GLY A 52 5.77 -8.79 1.03
CA GLY A 52 4.73 -9.29 1.91
C GLY A 52 3.68 -8.23 2.28
N ASN A 53 2.94 -8.50 3.35
CA ASN A 53 1.95 -7.57 3.89
C ASN A 53 2.54 -6.75 5.04
N LEU A 54 2.13 -5.49 5.13
CA LEU A 54 2.23 -4.72 6.37
C LEU A 54 1.39 -5.38 7.48
N PRO A 55 1.69 -5.10 8.76
CA PRO A 55 0.92 -5.65 9.87
C PRO A 55 -0.56 -5.36 9.73
N ILE A 56 -1.39 -6.40 9.92
CA ILE A 56 -2.84 -6.23 9.95
C ILE A 56 -3.19 -5.46 11.24
N LEU A 57 -4.00 -4.42 11.10
CA LEU A 57 -4.54 -3.71 12.25
C LEU A 57 -5.70 -4.51 12.83
N GLU A 58 -5.63 -4.82 14.12
CA GLU A 58 -6.78 -5.30 14.86
C GLU A 58 -7.75 -4.15 15.12
N GLU A 59 -9.05 -4.42 15.03
CA GLU A 59 -10.08 -3.43 15.33
C GLU A 59 -10.07 -3.12 16.85
N PRO A 60 -9.71 -1.90 17.28
CA PRO A 60 -9.60 -1.58 18.70
C PRO A 60 -10.95 -1.65 19.41
N TYR A 61 -10.94 -2.12 20.66
CA TYR A 61 -12.10 -2.08 21.56
C TYR A 61 -11.80 -1.22 22.80
N PRO A 62 -12.69 -0.29 23.19
CA PRO A 62 -13.95 0.08 22.53
C PRO A 62 -13.73 0.85 21.21
N VAL A 63 -14.78 0.94 20.39
CA VAL A 63 -14.75 1.68 19.11
C VAL A 63 -14.31 3.12 19.34
N LYS A 64 -13.28 3.56 18.60
CA LYS A 64 -12.76 4.93 18.65
C LYS A 64 -13.37 5.76 17.53
N ILE A 65 -13.99 6.88 17.90
CA ILE A 65 -14.63 7.80 16.98
C ILE A 65 -14.05 9.19 17.20
N PHE A 66 -13.48 9.77 16.15
CA PHE A 66 -13.06 11.14 16.05
C PHE A 66 -14.15 11.96 15.32
N GLU A 67 -14.28 13.24 15.66
CA GLU A 67 -15.26 14.17 15.06
C GLU A 67 -16.71 13.67 14.98
N GLN A 68 -17.39 13.51 16.13
CA GLN A 68 -18.84 13.25 16.21
C GLN A 68 -19.39 12.14 15.29
N GLY A 69 -18.58 11.16 14.89
CA GLY A 69 -19.03 10.04 14.05
C GLY A 69 -18.47 9.99 12.64
N THR A 70 -17.66 10.96 12.21
CA THR A 70 -17.17 11.03 10.81
C THR A 70 -15.92 10.19 10.56
N ILE A 71 -15.03 10.07 11.55
CA ILE A 71 -13.74 9.36 11.39
C ILE A 71 -13.63 8.30 12.47
N ARG A 72 -13.36 7.05 12.06
CA ARG A 72 -13.12 5.94 12.98
C ARG A 72 -11.63 5.61 13.02
N TYR A 73 -11.14 5.28 14.21
CA TYR A 73 -9.78 4.75 14.39
C TYR A 73 -8.67 5.63 13.78
N LEU A 74 -8.81 6.97 13.90
CA LEU A 74 -7.92 7.94 13.25
C LEU A 74 -6.44 7.67 13.52
N ASP A 75 -6.09 7.43 14.79
CA ASP A 75 -4.71 7.18 15.21
C ASP A 75 -4.17 5.90 14.57
N GLU A 76 -4.94 4.80 14.62
CA GLU A 76 -4.54 3.51 14.04
C GLU A 76 -4.38 3.57 12.52
N VAL A 77 -5.31 4.25 11.84
CA VAL A 77 -5.24 4.50 10.40
C VAL A 77 -3.99 5.33 10.10
N PHE A 78 -3.74 6.40 10.85
CA PHE A 78 -2.58 7.26 10.62
C PHE A 78 -1.25 6.53 10.83
N ASP A 79 -1.13 5.71 11.87
CA ASP A 79 0.05 4.90 12.14
C ASP A 79 0.32 3.91 11.01
N PHE A 80 -0.71 3.22 10.52
CA PHE A 80 -0.58 2.31 9.39
C PHE A 80 -0.19 3.02 8.10
N LEU A 81 -0.79 4.17 7.81
CA LEU A 81 -0.46 4.95 6.62
C LEU A 81 0.96 5.50 6.69
N SER A 82 1.47 5.79 7.89
CA SER A 82 2.86 6.16 8.12
C SER A 82 3.82 5.00 7.82
N LEU A 83 3.49 3.78 8.28
CA LEU A 83 4.24 2.56 7.94
C LEU A 83 4.23 2.28 6.44
N LEU A 84 3.07 2.43 5.79
CA LEU A 84 2.95 2.26 4.35
C LEU A 84 3.79 3.27 3.58
N LYS A 85 3.75 4.55 4.00
CA LYS A 85 4.58 5.60 3.42
C LYS A 85 6.07 5.23 3.53
N ASP A 86 6.54 4.81 4.69
CA ASP A 86 7.94 4.42 4.90
C ASP A 86 8.33 3.21 4.04
N LYS A 87 7.45 2.21 3.90
CA LYS A 87 7.70 1.03 3.07
C LYS A 87 7.78 1.36 1.57
N VAL A 88 6.91 2.26 1.10
CA VAL A 88 6.91 2.73 -0.29
C VAL A 88 8.16 3.58 -0.57
N GLU A 89 8.58 4.43 0.37
CA GLU A 89 9.84 5.17 0.29
C GLU A 89 11.05 4.23 0.21
N GLU A 90 11.07 3.17 1.01
CA GLU A 90 12.12 2.13 0.97
C GLU A 90 12.24 1.51 -0.43
N SER A 91 11.11 1.13 -1.04
CA SER A 91 11.06 0.60 -2.41
C SER A 91 11.63 1.59 -3.42
N PHE A 92 11.18 2.85 -3.37
CA PHE A 92 11.70 3.89 -4.27
C PHE A 92 13.22 4.09 -4.10
N ASN A 93 13.72 4.08 -2.86
CA ASN A 93 15.15 4.24 -2.57
C ASN A 93 16.01 3.09 -3.09
N LYS A 94 15.43 1.89 -3.24
CA LYS A 94 16.06 0.74 -3.92
C LYS A 94 16.00 0.84 -5.45
N GLY A 95 15.36 1.87 -6.01
CA GLY A 95 15.15 2.02 -7.45
C GLY A 95 14.02 1.16 -8.00
N HIS A 96 13.22 0.54 -7.13
CA HIS A 96 12.10 -0.30 -7.51
C HIS A 96 10.84 0.54 -7.85
N PHE A 97 9.88 -0.10 -8.51
CA PHE A 97 8.53 0.41 -8.68
C PHE A 97 7.61 -0.22 -7.61
N PRO A 98 7.08 0.56 -6.65
CA PRO A 98 6.19 0.02 -5.62
C PRO A 98 4.80 -0.25 -6.20
N LEU A 99 4.41 -1.53 -6.25
CA LEU A 99 3.06 -1.99 -6.55
C LEU A 99 2.33 -2.28 -5.24
N VAL A 100 1.55 -1.32 -4.75
CA VAL A 100 0.81 -1.49 -3.50
C VAL A 100 -0.52 -2.21 -3.74
N LEU A 101 -0.70 -3.36 -3.10
CA LEU A 101 -1.94 -4.13 -3.11
C LEU A 101 -2.79 -3.69 -1.92
N GLY A 102 -4.01 -3.26 -2.21
CA GLY A 102 -4.82 -2.56 -1.24
C GLY A 102 -5.81 -3.39 -0.46
N GLY A 103 -6.28 -2.78 0.62
CA GLY A 103 -7.61 -3.01 1.17
C GLY A 103 -8.51 -1.81 0.88
N ASP A 104 -8.84 -1.01 1.89
CA ASP A 104 -9.61 0.22 1.70
C ASP A 104 -8.78 1.35 1.05
N HIS A 105 -9.49 2.34 0.48
CA HIS A 105 -8.85 3.41 -0.28
C HIS A 105 -8.01 4.41 0.55
N SER A 106 -8.08 4.38 1.89
CA SER A 106 -7.29 5.29 2.74
C SER A 106 -5.78 5.10 2.53
N MET A 107 -5.37 3.89 2.14
CA MET A 107 -3.99 3.52 1.76
C MET A 107 -3.35 4.50 0.76
N ALA A 108 -4.17 5.10 -0.11
CA ALA A 108 -3.70 6.00 -1.16
C ALA A 108 -2.98 7.21 -0.57
N MET A 109 -3.37 7.64 0.64
CA MET A 109 -2.73 8.76 1.33
C MET A 109 -1.27 8.44 1.69
N GLY A 110 -1.00 7.25 2.21
CA GLY A 110 0.35 6.80 2.55
C GLY A 110 1.23 6.62 1.32
N SER A 111 0.72 5.92 0.29
CA SER A 111 1.48 5.70 -0.95
C SER A 111 1.73 6.97 -1.75
N LEU A 112 0.76 7.88 -1.81
CA LEU A 112 0.89 9.16 -2.52
C LEU A 112 1.84 10.11 -1.79
N ALA A 113 1.79 10.15 -0.45
CA ALA A 113 2.73 10.94 0.35
C ALA A 113 4.18 10.52 0.09
N ALA A 114 4.45 9.21 0.04
CA ALA A 114 5.76 8.67 -0.30
C ALA A 114 6.19 9.05 -1.72
N ALA A 115 5.33 8.85 -2.72
CA ALA A 115 5.61 9.20 -4.11
C ALA A 115 5.89 10.71 -4.27
N ALA A 116 5.03 11.56 -3.71
CA ALA A 116 5.20 13.01 -3.75
C ALA A 116 6.53 13.45 -3.13
N LYS A 117 6.91 12.90 -1.97
CA LYS A 117 8.18 13.19 -1.32
C LYS A 117 9.37 12.72 -2.16
N TYR A 118 9.32 11.49 -2.69
CA TYR A 118 10.39 10.93 -3.50
C TYR A 118 10.64 11.75 -4.78
N TYR A 119 9.61 11.99 -5.59
CA TYR A 119 9.76 12.71 -6.85
C TYR A 119 10.12 14.19 -6.65
N LYS A 120 9.60 14.83 -5.60
CA LYS A 120 10.04 16.18 -5.21
C LYS A 120 11.54 16.22 -4.90
N SER A 121 12.08 15.24 -4.16
CA SER A 121 13.51 15.17 -3.86
C SER A 121 14.41 14.97 -5.09
N LYS A 122 13.85 14.42 -6.17
CA LYS A 122 14.54 14.21 -7.45
C LYS A 122 14.31 15.34 -8.46
N ASN A 123 13.61 16.41 -8.09
CA ASN A 123 13.15 17.47 -9.00
C ASN A 123 12.40 16.91 -10.23
N GLN A 124 11.62 15.85 -10.02
CA GLN A 124 10.84 15.18 -11.04
C GLN A 124 9.35 15.30 -10.72
N LYS A 125 8.51 15.20 -11.75
CA LYS A 125 7.08 14.95 -11.55
C LYS A 125 6.88 13.46 -11.27
N PRO A 126 5.92 13.09 -10.40
CA PRO A 126 5.55 11.70 -10.17
C PRO A 126 5.03 11.01 -11.44
#